data_AF-A0AAD6BYN6-F1
#
_entry.id   AF-A0AAD6BYN6-F1
#
_cell.length_a   1.000
_cell.length_b   1.000
_cell.length_c   1.000
_cell.angle_alpha   90.00
_cell.angle_beta   90.00
_cell.angle_gamma   90.00
#
_symmetry.space_group_name_H-M   'P 1'
#
loop_
_entity.id
_entity.type
_entity.pdbx_description
1 polymer ?
#
loop_
_entity_poly.entity_id
_entity_poly.type
_entity_poly.pdbx_seq_one_letter_code
_entity_poly.pdbx_strand_id
1 'polypeptide(L)'
;MEHLEWLRTAISIDFNNIFKGLRGQINILYQETASLLQQRQDINSLAIYIANIERKLDEAHVYDWPDVAKISASGKGLNSTLRNQLNQQFNLPRVYPEFRRMVQQQLDVYRSEA
;
A
#
# COMPACT_ATOMS: atom_id res chain seq x y z
N MET A 1 -9.41 -33.28 36.69
CA MET A 1 -9.79 -33.29 35.26
C MET A 1 -10.48 -32.00 34.85
N GLU A 2 -11.48 -31.51 35.57
CA GLU A 2 -12.22 -30.27 35.21
C GLU A 2 -11.35 -29.02 35.01
N HIS A 3 -10.32 -28.82 35.86
CA HIS A 3 -9.45 -27.64 35.74
C HIS A 3 -8.66 -27.61 34.42
N LEU A 4 -8.24 -28.78 33.92
CA LEU A 4 -7.51 -28.89 32.64
C LEU A 4 -8.43 -28.64 31.45
N GLU A 5 -9.70 -29.07 31.53
CA GLU A 5 -10.69 -28.77 30.49
C GLU A 5 -11.04 -27.28 30.45
N TRP A 6 -11.18 -26.62 31.60
CA TRP A 6 -11.39 -25.17 31.64
C TRP A 6 -10.22 -24.39 31.01
N LEU A 7 -8.97 -24.77 31.33
CA LEU A 7 -7.77 -24.17 30.73
C LEU A 7 -7.74 -24.39 29.21
N ARG A 8 -8.05 -25.60 28.76
CA ARG A 8 -8.12 -25.93 27.33
C ARG A 8 -9.17 -25.08 26.62
N THR A 9 -10.36 -24.95 27.19
CA THR A 9 -11.44 -24.12 26.61
C THR A 9 -11.05 -22.65 26.57
N ALA A 10 -10.48 -22.10 27.64
CA ALA A 10 -10.02 -20.71 27.68
C ALA A 10 -8.98 -20.42 26.60
N ILE A 11 -7.94 -21.28 26.49
CA ILE A 11 -6.90 -21.14 25.46
C ILE A 11 -7.50 -21.20 24.05
N SER A 12 -8.43 -22.13 23.80
CA SER A 12 -9.10 -22.23 22.51
C SER A 12 -9.93 -20.99 22.17
N ILE A 13 -10.62 -20.40 23.15
CA ILE A 13 -11.39 -19.16 22.95
C ILE A 13 -10.46 -18.00 22.61
N ASP A 14 -9.40 -17.81 23.39
CA ASP A 14 -8.45 -16.71 23.19
C ASP A 14 -7.76 -16.82 21.83
N PHE A 15 -7.31 -18.02 21.46
CA PHE A 15 -6.70 -18.27 20.16
C PHE A 15 -7.68 -17.95 19.01
N ASN A 16 -8.93 -18.39 19.11
CA ASN A 16 -9.94 -18.10 18.08
C ASN A 16 -10.26 -16.61 17.98
N ASN A 17 -10.29 -15.90 19.10
CA ASN A 17 -10.51 -14.45 19.12
C ASN A 17 -9.35 -13.71 18.44
N ILE A 18 -8.11 -14.09 18.73
CA ILE A 18 -6.91 -13.55 18.08
C ILE A 18 -6.97 -13.81 16.56
N PHE A 19 -7.24 -15.05 16.14
CA PHE A 19 -7.34 -15.40 14.72
C PHE A 19 -8.45 -14.64 13.99
N LYS A 20 -9.60 -14.46 14.64
CA LYS A 20 -10.71 -13.67 14.10
C LYS A 20 -10.32 -12.21 13.93
N GLY A 21 -9.63 -11.63 14.92
CA GLY A 21 -9.10 -10.26 14.86
C GLY A 21 -8.10 -10.08 13.71
N LEU A 22 -7.11 -10.98 13.62
CA LEU A 22 -6.12 -10.97 12.54
C LEU A 22 -6.75 -11.11 11.16
N ARG A 23 -7.72 -12.03 11.00
CA ARG A 23 -8.46 -12.18 9.74
C ARG A 23 -9.22 -10.91 9.35
N GLY A 24 -9.81 -10.23 10.33
CA GLY A 24 -10.47 -8.94 10.11
C GLY A 24 -9.50 -7.87 9.60
N GLN A 25 -8.34 -7.72 10.27
CA GLN A 25 -7.30 -6.79 9.85
C GLN A 25 -6.77 -7.09 8.45
N ILE A 26 -6.47 -8.37 8.16
CA ILE A 26 -6.02 -8.80 6.83
C ILE A 26 -7.05 -8.43 5.76
N ASN A 27 -8.34 -8.63 6.03
CA ASN A 27 -9.40 -8.30 5.07
C ASN A 27 -9.48 -6.78 4.82
N ILE A 28 -9.34 -5.95 5.85
CA ILE A 28 -9.29 -4.48 5.71
C ILE A 28 -8.11 -4.08 4.82
N LEU A 29 -6.92 -4.62 5.10
CA LEU A 29 -5.72 -4.38 4.28
C LEU A 29 -5.93 -4.74 2.81
N TYR A 30 -6.57 -5.88 2.53
CA TYR A 30 -6.90 -6.29 1.16
C TYR A 30 -7.86 -5.31 0.47
N GLN A 31 -8.91 -4.86 1.16
CA GLN A 31 -9.90 -3.92 0.59
C GLN A 31 -9.28 -2.55 0.32
N GLU A 32 -8.48 -2.03 1.24
CA GLU A 32 -7.77 -0.76 1.07
C GLU A 32 -6.74 -0.85 -0.06
N THR A 33 -5.98 -1.95 -0.12
CA THR A 33 -5.04 -2.19 -1.22
C THR A 33 -5.77 -2.26 -2.55
N ALA A 34 -6.92 -2.94 -2.62
CA ALA A 34 -7.73 -3.00 -3.83
C ALA A 34 -8.26 -1.62 -4.25
N SER A 35 -8.73 -0.79 -3.30
CA SER A 35 -9.17 0.60 -3.55
C SER A 35 -8.04 1.49 -4.06
N LEU A 36 -6.81 1.28 -3.58
CA LEU A 36 -5.62 1.96 -4.08
C LEU A 36 -5.25 1.49 -5.49
N LEU A 37 -5.30 0.19 -5.77
CA LEU A 37 -5.00 -0.38 -7.08
C LEU A 37 -6.00 0.02 -8.17
N GLN A 38 -7.22 0.39 -7.78
CA GLN A 38 -8.21 0.97 -8.70
C GLN A 38 -7.85 2.41 -9.11
N GLN A 39 -7.00 3.11 -8.35
CA GLN A 39 -6.50 4.42 -8.77
C GLN A 39 -5.47 4.22 -9.88
N ARG A 40 -5.82 4.66 -11.08
CA ARG A 40 -4.89 4.74 -12.20
C ARG A 40 -4.52 6.18 -12.45
N GLN A 41 -3.25 6.40 -12.76
CA GLN A 41 -2.75 7.59 -13.42
C GLN A 41 -3.35 7.58 -14.83
N ASP A 42 -4.58 8.05 -14.94
CA ASP A 42 -5.28 8.31 -16.20
C ASP A 42 -4.64 9.50 -16.93
N ILE A 43 -5.36 10.16 -17.86
CA ILE A 43 -4.94 11.41 -18.54
C ILE A 43 -4.58 12.54 -17.54
N ASN A 44 -5.01 12.42 -16.29
CA ASN A 44 -4.70 13.36 -15.22
C ASN A 44 -3.18 13.47 -14.97
N SER A 45 -2.73 14.70 -14.68
CA SER A 45 -1.32 14.95 -14.38
C SER A 45 -0.83 14.06 -13.23
N LEU A 46 0.41 13.58 -13.34
CA LEU A 46 1.05 12.74 -12.32
C LEU A 46 1.04 13.41 -10.93
N ALA A 47 1.03 14.75 -10.85
CA ALA A 47 0.85 15.48 -9.60
C ALA A 47 -0.51 15.21 -8.92
N ILE A 48 -1.60 15.19 -9.69
CA ILE A 48 -2.95 14.88 -9.19
C ILE A 48 -3.00 13.42 -8.72
N TYR A 49 -2.37 12.51 -9.48
CA TYR A 49 -2.30 11.11 -9.10
C TYR A 49 -1.58 10.91 -7.75
N ILE A 50 -0.39 11.50 -7.58
CA ILE A 50 0.37 11.43 -6.31
C ILE A 50 -0.47 11.98 -5.16
N ALA A 51 -1.07 13.17 -5.31
CA ALA A 51 -1.89 13.77 -4.26
C ALA A 51 -3.08 12.89 -3.86
N ASN A 52 -3.74 12.24 -4.82
CA ASN A 52 -4.86 11.33 -4.54
C ASN A 52 -4.43 10.06 -3.80
N ILE A 53 -3.28 9.49 -4.15
CA ILE A 53 -2.73 8.33 -3.44
C ILE A 53 -2.36 8.69 -2.00
N GLU A 54 -1.65 9.80 -1.78
CA GLU A 54 -1.28 10.25 -0.42
C GLU A 54 -2.53 10.47 0.43
N ARG A 55 -3.54 11.18 -0.08
CA ARG A 55 -4.81 11.38 0.63
C ARG A 55 -5.46 10.05 1.01
N LYS A 56 -5.49 9.07 0.10
CA LYS A 56 -6.07 7.74 0.39
C LYS A 56 -5.26 6.97 1.44
N LEU A 57 -3.93 7.09 1.42
CA LEU A 57 -3.06 6.48 2.43
C LEU A 57 -3.32 7.11 3.82
N ASP A 58 -3.52 8.43 3.87
CA ASP A 58 -3.88 9.11 5.11
C ASP A 58 -5.28 8.73 5.61
N GLU A 59 -6.28 8.67 4.72
CA GLU A 59 -7.66 8.29 5.03
C GLU A 59 -7.80 6.86 5.54
N ALA A 60 -7.00 5.94 4.99
CA ALA A 60 -6.97 4.56 5.44
C ALA A 60 -6.17 4.40 6.76
N HIS A 61 -5.61 5.48 7.31
CA HIS A 61 -4.75 5.46 8.49
C HIS A 61 -3.58 4.48 8.36
N VAL A 62 -3.08 4.25 7.14
CA VAL A 62 -2.09 3.22 6.83
C VAL A 62 -0.65 3.68 7.01
N TYR A 63 -0.42 4.55 7.99
CA TYR A 63 0.93 5.04 8.34
C TYR A 63 1.90 3.89 8.62
N ASP A 64 1.41 2.82 9.27
CA ASP A 64 2.18 1.64 9.64
C ASP A 64 2.28 0.58 8.54
N TRP A 65 1.75 0.83 7.34
CA TRP A 65 1.94 -0.12 6.25
C TRP A 65 3.42 -0.28 5.91
N PRO A 66 3.87 -1.53 5.63
CA PRO A 66 5.19 -1.75 5.09
C PRO A 66 5.40 -0.91 3.83
N ASP A 67 6.54 -0.23 3.74
CA ASP A 67 6.88 0.61 2.59
C ASP A 67 6.75 -0.13 1.26
N VAL A 68 7.10 -1.42 1.24
CA VAL A 68 6.96 -2.29 0.07
C VAL A 68 5.51 -2.38 -0.42
N ALA A 69 4.53 -2.41 0.51
CA ALA A 69 3.12 -2.44 0.16
C ALA A 69 2.67 -1.09 -0.44
N LYS A 70 3.07 0.02 0.17
CA LYS A 70 2.80 1.38 -0.32
C LYS A 70 3.40 1.60 -1.72
N ILE A 71 4.65 1.19 -1.92
CA ILE A 71 5.37 1.27 -3.21
C ILE A 71 4.68 0.42 -4.26
N SER A 72 4.36 -0.85 -3.95
CA SER A 72 3.69 -1.75 -4.91
C SER A 72 2.31 -1.23 -5.31
N ALA A 73 1.51 -0.75 -4.36
CA ALA A 73 0.19 -0.19 -4.62
C ALA A 73 0.28 1.06 -5.52
N SER A 74 1.17 1.98 -5.18
CA SER A 74 1.39 3.23 -5.93
C SER A 74 1.98 2.98 -7.32
N GLY A 75 2.99 2.10 -7.43
CA GLY A 75 3.66 1.81 -8.69
C GLY A 75 2.77 1.11 -9.72
N LYS A 76 1.83 0.28 -9.27
CA LYS A 76 0.88 -0.41 -10.18
C LYS A 76 -0.13 0.52 -10.82
N GLY A 77 -0.48 1.62 -10.16
CA GLY A 77 -1.43 2.60 -10.68
C GLY A 77 -0.81 3.60 -11.64
N LEU A 78 0.52 3.71 -11.72
CA LEU A 78 1.21 4.56 -12.70
C LEU A 78 0.91 4.15 -14.15
N ASN A 79 0.98 5.13 -15.06
CA ASN A 79 0.82 4.86 -16.48
C ASN A 79 1.93 3.94 -16.98
N SER A 80 1.68 3.26 -18.11
CA SER A 80 2.60 2.24 -18.63
C SER A 80 3.99 2.79 -18.94
N THR A 81 4.10 4.01 -19.46
CA THR A 81 5.38 4.63 -19.82
C THR A 81 6.24 4.89 -18.60
N LEU A 82 5.70 5.58 -17.59
CA LEU A 82 6.41 5.90 -16.36
C LEU A 82 6.75 4.62 -15.59
N ARG A 83 5.80 3.67 -15.52
CA ARG A 83 6.02 2.37 -14.88
C ARG A 83 7.16 1.59 -15.56
N ASN A 84 7.23 1.61 -16.88
CA ASN A 84 8.30 0.94 -17.62
C ASN A 84 9.66 1.62 -17.39
N GLN A 85 9.71 2.95 -17.37
CA GLN A 85 10.93 3.70 -17.03
C GLN A 85 11.42 3.38 -15.62
N LEU A 86 10.51 3.37 -14.64
CA LEU A 86 10.82 3.01 -13.25
C LEU A 86 11.34 1.58 -13.13
N ASN A 87 10.75 0.63 -13.86
CA ASN A 87 11.21 -0.76 -13.87
C ASN A 87 12.59 -0.94 -14.52
N GLN A 88 13.00 -0.02 -15.39
CA GLN A 88 14.33 -0.01 -16.00
C GLN A 88 15.40 0.58 -15.06
N GLN A 89 14.99 1.26 -13.98
CA GLN A 89 15.92 1.78 -12.99
C GLN A 89 16.36 0.64 -12.05
N PHE A 90 17.66 0.36 -12.04
CA PHE A 90 18.26 -0.71 -11.21
C PHE A 90 18.16 -0.45 -9.69
N ASN A 91 17.89 0.80 -9.28
CA ASN A 91 17.88 1.22 -7.87
C ASN A 91 16.52 1.81 -7.45
N LEU A 92 15.43 1.07 -7.65
CA LEU A 92 14.13 1.46 -7.09
C LEU A 92 14.24 1.61 -5.56
N PRO A 93 13.87 2.77 -4.98
CA PRO A 93 13.93 2.96 -3.54
C PRO A 93 13.04 1.96 -2.82
N ARG A 94 13.51 1.46 -1.67
CA ARG A 94 12.76 0.52 -0.82
C ARG A 94 11.94 1.22 0.26
N VAL A 95 12.19 2.52 0.44
CA VAL A 95 11.54 3.38 1.43
C VAL A 95 10.54 4.28 0.71
N TYR A 96 9.30 4.35 1.19
CA TYR A 96 8.21 4.98 0.45
C TYR A 96 8.43 6.48 0.19
N PRO A 97 8.85 7.30 1.17
CA PRO A 97 9.21 8.70 0.93
C PRO A 97 10.23 8.92 -0.20
N GLU A 98 11.22 8.03 -0.34
CA GLU A 98 12.24 8.12 -1.39
C GLU A 98 11.67 7.76 -2.75
N PHE A 99 10.87 6.69 -2.82
CA PHE A 99 10.13 6.31 -4.01
C PHE A 99 9.26 7.47 -4.50
N ARG A 100 8.50 8.09 -3.60
CA ARG A 100 7.65 9.26 -3.90
C ARG A 100 8.46 10.41 -4.49
N ARG A 101 9.60 10.78 -3.89
CA ARG A 101 10.49 11.83 -4.43
C ARG A 101 10.98 11.48 -5.82
N MET A 102 11.34 10.23 -6.06
CA MET A 102 11.81 9.78 -7.37
C MET A 102 10.71 9.88 -8.43
N VAL A 103 9.48 9.43 -8.12
CA VAL A 103 8.32 9.57 -9.02
C VAL A 103 8.01 11.05 -9.27
N GLN A 104 8.11 11.90 -8.24
CA GLN A 104 7.92 13.34 -8.37
C GLN A 104 8.99 13.99 -9.27
N GLN A 105 10.27 13.58 -9.19
CA GLN A 105 11.32 14.09 -10.07
C GLN A 105 11.09 13.72 -11.54
N GLN A 106 10.49 12.56 -11.81
CA GLN A 106 10.12 12.19 -13.18
C GLN A 106 9.01 13.10 -13.75
N LEU A 107 8.14 13.69 -12.91
CA LEU A 107 7.19 14.73 -13.34
C LEU A 107 7.91 15.94 -13.93
N ASP A 108 9.00 16.36 -13.30
CA ASP A 108 9.71 17.59 -13.65
C ASP A 108 10.46 17.42 -14.99
N VAL A 109 11.02 16.24 -15.25
CA VAL A 109 11.65 15.90 -16.53
C VAL A 109 10.62 15.90 -17.68
N TYR A 110 9.44 15.33 -17.45
CA TYR A 110 8.35 15.33 -18.43
C TYR A 110 7.81 16.74 -18.78
N ARG A 111 7.97 17.72 -17.88
CA ARG A 111 7.57 19.12 -18.13
C ARG A 111 8.64 19.95 -18.84
N SER A 112 9.90 19.53 -18.78
CA SER A 112 11.01 20.24 -19.46
C SER A 112 11.19 19.84 -20.93
N GLU A 113 10.58 18.75 -21.37
CA GLU A 113 10.69 18.21 -22.74
C GLU A 113 9.44 18.45 -23.61
N ALA A 114 8.41 19.14 -23.08
CA ALA A 114 7.16 19.48 -23.76
C ALA A 114 7.03 20.99 -23.97
#